data_AF-A0A090RMX8-F1
#
_entry.id   AF-A0A090RMX8-F1
#
_cell.length_a   1.000
_cell.length_b   1.000
_cell.length_c   1.000
_cell.angle_alpha   90.00
_cell.angle_beta   90.00
_cell.angle_gamma   90.00
#
_symmetry.space_group_name_H-M   'P 1'
#
loop_
_entity.id
_entity.type
_entity.pdbx_description
1 polymer ?
#
loop_
_entity_poly.entity_id
_entity_poly.type
_entity_poly.pdbx_seq_one_letter_code
_entity_poly.pdbx_strand_id
1 'polypeptide(L)'
;MLRDPSRFDLRGELKCGQDVEIDINVVIEGTVTLGNNVQIGAGSVLKNCVIADNTVIRPYSVMENALVGADCTVGPFSRLRPGTELRDNAHVGNFVETKNTCLGSGSKANHLAYLGDAHIGERVNIGAGTITCNYDGANKFRTTIGDDVFVGSDSQLIAL
;
A
#
# COMPACT_ATOMS: atom_id res chain seq x y z
N MET A 1 -5.52 -17.27 -11.75
CA MET A 1 -6.71 -17.15 -12.62
C MET A 1 -6.91 -15.69 -13.01
N LEU A 2 -6.96 -15.39 -14.30
CA LEU A 2 -7.49 -14.12 -14.80
C LEU A 2 -9.01 -14.23 -14.91
N ARG A 3 -9.77 -13.26 -14.38
CA ARG A 3 -11.24 -13.26 -14.49
C ARG A 3 -11.71 -13.00 -15.91
N ASP A 4 -11.00 -12.15 -16.64
CA ASP A 4 -11.24 -11.88 -18.06
C ASP A 4 -9.91 -11.56 -18.77
N PRO A 5 -9.33 -12.51 -19.52
CA PRO A 5 -8.06 -12.29 -20.23
C PRO A 5 -8.09 -11.16 -21.27
N SER A 6 -9.27 -10.77 -21.77
CA SER A 6 -9.39 -9.67 -22.75
C SER A 6 -9.27 -8.28 -22.13
N ARG A 7 -9.33 -8.21 -20.80
CA ARG A 7 -9.26 -6.97 -20.00
C ARG A 7 -8.12 -7.03 -19.01
N PHE A 8 -6.96 -7.49 -19.46
CA PHE A 8 -5.74 -7.56 -18.68
C PHE A 8 -4.57 -7.06 -19.53
N ASP A 9 -3.79 -6.14 -18.97
CA ASP A 9 -2.61 -5.57 -19.63
C ASP A 9 -1.34 -5.97 -18.87
N LEU A 10 -0.41 -6.63 -19.55
CA LEU A 10 0.94 -6.88 -19.06
C LEU A 10 1.96 -6.10 -19.89
N ARG A 11 2.71 -5.20 -19.24
CA ARG A 11 3.70 -4.30 -19.84
C ARG A 11 5.05 -4.47 -19.13
N GLY A 12 5.58 -5.69 -19.16
CA GLY A 12 6.81 -6.06 -18.49
C GLY A 12 6.80 -7.53 -18.08
N GLU A 13 7.27 -7.82 -16.87
CA GLU A 13 7.36 -9.16 -16.31
C GLU A 13 6.42 -9.34 -15.12
N LEU A 14 5.73 -10.47 -15.08
CA LEU A 14 4.88 -10.88 -13.97
C LEU A 14 5.29 -12.27 -13.50
N LYS A 15 5.67 -12.39 -12.23
CA LYS A 15 5.91 -13.66 -11.53
C LYS A 15 4.76 -13.89 -10.55
N CYS A 16 4.17 -15.08 -10.57
CA CYS A 16 3.05 -15.43 -9.70
C CYS A 16 3.32 -16.74 -8.97
N GLY A 17 2.89 -16.79 -7.70
CA GLY A 17 2.70 -18.03 -6.95
C GLY A 17 1.45 -18.79 -7.38
N GLN A 18 1.03 -19.73 -6.54
CA GLN A 18 -0.18 -20.53 -6.76
C GLN A 18 -1.44 -19.76 -6.38
N ASP A 19 -2.57 -20.11 -7.01
CA ASP A 19 -3.91 -19.62 -6.64
C ASP A 19 -4.08 -18.08 -6.61
N VAL A 20 -3.27 -17.36 -7.40
CA VAL A 20 -3.42 -15.92 -7.60
C VAL A 20 -4.69 -15.62 -8.41
N GLU A 21 -5.50 -14.67 -7.97
CA GLU A 21 -6.66 -14.17 -8.73
C GLU A 21 -6.44 -12.72 -9.19
N ILE A 22 -6.72 -12.44 -10.46
CA ILE A 22 -6.62 -11.10 -11.03
C ILE A 22 -7.94 -10.78 -11.73
N ASP A 23 -8.57 -9.70 -11.29
CA ASP A 23 -9.84 -9.22 -11.81
C ASP A 23 -9.67 -8.36 -13.08
N ILE A 24 -10.78 -7.81 -13.57
CA ILE A 24 -10.87 -7.07 -14.83
C ILE A 24 -10.13 -5.73 -14.79
N ASN A 25 -9.66 -5.28 -15.95
CA ASN A 25 -9.00 -3.99 -16.17
C ASN A 25 -7.75 -3.78 -15.29
N VAL A 26 -7.07 -4.85 -14.89
CA VAL A 26 -5.80 -4.74 -14.16
C VAL A 26 -4.67 -4.49 -15.15
N VAL A 27 -3.79 -3.55 -14.79
CA VAL A 27 -2.59 -3.20 -15.56
C VAL A 27 -1.35 -3.49 -14.73
N ILE A 28 -0.45 -4.30 -15.28
CA ILE A 28 0.85 -4.65 -14.71
C ILE A 28 1.96 -4.01 -15.54
N GLU A 29 2.86 -3.26 -14.89
CA GLU A 29 3.97 -2.57 -15.56
C GLU A 29 5.32 -2.89 -14.87
N GLY A 30 6.40 -2.92 -15.66
CA GLY A 30 7.73 -3.21 -15.14
C GLY A 30 7.84 -4.64 -14.59
N THR A 31 8.43 -4.83 -13.41
CA THR A 31 8.58 -6.17 -12.80
C THR A 31 7.69 -6.32 -11.58
N VAL A 32 6.65 -7.14 -11.66
CA VAL A 32 5.74 -7.43 -10.54
C VAL A 32 5.88 -8.89 -10.10
N THR A 33 5.94 -9.11 -8.78
CA THR A 33 5.93 -10.44 -8.17
C THR A 33 4.73 -10.55 -7.23
N LEU A 34 3.93 -11.60 -7.41
CA LEU A 34 2.79 -11.94 -6.58
C LEU A 34 3.07 -13.29 -5.91
N GLY A 35 2.88 -13.36 -4.59
CA GLY A 35 2.95 -14.59 -3.80
C GLY A 35 1.78 -15.54 -4.06
N ASN A 36 1.60 -16.52 -3.18
CA ASN A 36 0.49 -17.46 -3.23
C ASN A 36 -0.81 -16.81 -2.74
N ASN A 37 -1.95 -17.22 -3.30
CA ASN A 37 -3.29 -16.78 -2.88
C ASN A 37 -3.54 -15.26 -2.94
N VAL A 38 -2.72 -14.53 -3.70
CA VAL A 38 -2.88 -13.07 -3.84
C VAL A 38 -4.11 -12.77 -4.68
N GLN A 39 -4.90 -11.78 -4.25
CA GLN A 39 -6.09 -11.32 -4.98
C GLN A 39 -5.92 -9.88 -5.42
N ILE A 40 -6.05 -9.61 -6.72
CA ILE A 40 -5.96 -8.28 -7.31
C ILE A 40 -7.33 -7.89 -7.85
N GLY A 41 -7.94 -6.87 -7.25
CA GLY A 41 -9.26 -6.35 -7.59
C GLY A 41 -9.27 -5.45 -8.83
N ALA A 42 -10.47 -5.24 -9.37
CA ALA A 42 -10.68 -4.58 -10.64
C ALA A 42 -10.04 -3.18 -10.75
N GLY A 43 -9.50 -2.87 -11.93
CA GLY A 43 -8.95 -1.54 -12.23
C GLY A 43 -7.68 -1.17 -11.48
N SER A 44 -7.04 -2.13 -10.78
CA SER A 44 -5.79 -1.89 -10.07
C SER A 44 -4.62 -1.74 -11.04
N VAL A 45 -3.66 -0.89 -10.69
CA VAL A 45 -2.44 -0.67 -11.49
C VAL A 45 -1.23 -0.92 -10.61
N LEU A 46 -0.37 -1.87 -11.00
CA LEU A 46 0.80 -2.28 -10.25
C LEU A 46 2.05 -2.09 -11.11
N LYS A 47 3.03 -1.33 -10.59
CA LYS A 47 4.30 -1.09 -11.27
C LYS A 47 5.48 -1.38 -10.36
N ASN A 48 6.38 -2.28 -10.74
CA ASN A 48 7.58 -2.62 -9.95
C ASN A 48 7.27 -2.98 -8.48
N CYS A 49 6.32 -3.88 -8.26
CA CYS A 49 5.80 -4.19 -6.92
C CYS A 49 6.08 -5.65 -6.53
N VAL A 50 6.28 -5.89 -5.24
CA VAL A 50 6.34 -7.23 -4.65
C VAL A 50 5.22 -7.35 -3.64
N ILE A 51 4.33 -8.32 -3.87
CA ILE A 51 3.15 -8.58 -3.05
C ILE A 51 3.27 -10.01 -2.52
N ALA A 52 3.38 -10.17 -1.21
CA ALA A 52 3.54 -11.48 -0.58
C ALA A 52 2.20 -12.22 -0.39
N ASP A 53 2.29 -13.44 0.13
CA ASP A 53 1.20 -14.41 0.20
C ASP A 53 -0.07 -13.87 0.89
N ASN A 54 -1.23 -14.36 0.43
CA ASN A 54 -2.56 -14.07 0.98
C ASN A 54 -3.00 -12.59 0.96
N THR A 55 -2.20 -11.69 0.39
CA THR A 55 -2.52 -10.28 0.35
C THR A 55 -3.65 -9.98 -0.63
N VAL A 56 -4.55 -9.09 -0.21
CA VAL A 56 -5.70 -8.65 -1.01
C VAL A 56 -5.53 -7.19 -1.40
N ILE A 57 -5.38 -6.95 -2.70
CA ILE A 57 -5.43 -5.62 -3.30
C ILE A 57 -6.86 -5.38 -3.79
N ARG A 58 -7.55 -4.42 -3.19
CA ARG A 58 -8.94 -4.05 -3.50
C ARG A 58 -9.00 -3.12 -4.72
N PRO A 59 -10.18 -3.00 -5.36
CA PRO A 59 -10.34 -2.27 -6.61
C PRO A 59 -9.78 -0.85 -6.63
N TYR A 60 -9.34 -0.42 -7.81
CA TYR A 60 -8.86 0.94 -8.08
C TYR A 60 -7.70 1.39 -7.19
N SER A 61 -6.90 0.43 -6.72
CA SER A 61 -5.66 0.73 -6.00
C SER A 61 -4.50 0.85 -6.97
N VAL A 62 -3.69 1.89 -6.81
CA VAL A 62 -2.57 2.18 -7.69
C VAL A 62 -1.28 2.15 -6.88
N MET A 63 -0.33 1.31 -7.29
CA MET A 63 0.93 1.13 -6.58
C MET A 63 2.14 1.14 -7.51
N GLU A 64 3.22 1.79 -7.05
CA GLU A 64 4.47 1.91 -7.80
C GLU A 64 5.68 1.81 -6.86
N ASN A 65 6.62 0.92 -7.16
CA ASN A 65 7.84 0.67 -6.38
C ASN A 65 7.52 0.44 -4.88
N ALA A 66 6.57 -0.46 -4.61
CA ALA A 66 6.08 -0.79 -3.28
C ALA A 66 6.32 -2.26 -2.91
N LEU A 67 6.59 -2.50 -1.62
CA LEU A 67 6.68 -3.82 -1.02
C LEU A 67 5.48 -4.02 -0.09
N VAL A 68 4.74 -5.11 -0.27
CA VAL A 68 3.56 -5.44 0.53
C VAL A 68 3.74 -6.85 1.09
N GLY A 69 3.80 -6.94 2.43
CA GLY A 69 3.96 -8.17 3.19
C GLY A 69 2.77 -9.11 3.09
N ALA A 70 2.82 -10.22 3.82
CA ALA A 70 1.79 -11.25 3.80
C ALA A 70 0.54 -10.79 4.54
N ASP A 71 -0.62 -11.35 4.17
CA ASP A 71 -1.90 -11.11 4.84
C ASP A 71 -2.30 -9.61 4.91
N CYS A 72 -1.75 -8.77 4.03
CA CYS A 72 -2.10 -7.35 3.96
C CYS A 72 -3.45 -7.15 3.26
N THR A 73 -4.07 -6.00 3.54
CA THR A 73 -5.18 -5.51 2.73
C THR A 73 -4.92 -4.08 2.30
N VAL A 74 -4.99 -3.82 1.00
CA VAL A 74 -4.77 -2.49 0.40
C VAL A 74 -6.01 -2.08 -0.39
N GLY A 75 -6.51 -0.88 -0.19
CA GLY A 75 -7.63 -0.31 -0.94
C GLY A 75 -9.01 -0.55 -0.35
N PRO A 76 -10.06 -0.22 -1.12
CA PRO A 76 -10.01 0.30 -2.50
C PRO A 76 -9.50 1.75 -2.56
N PHE A 77 -9.14 2.27 -3.73
CA PHE A 77 -8.73 3.67 -3.92
C PHE A 77 -7.48 4.12 -3.12
N SER A 78 -6.57 3.21 -2.77
CA SER A 78 -5.30 3.59 -2.15
C SER A 78 -4.25 3.95 -3.21
N ARG A 79 -3.32 4.83 -2.84
CA ARG A 79 -2.15 5.16 -3.67
C ARG A 79 -0.86 4.87 -2.92
N LEU A 80 -0.20 3.74 -3.25
CA LEU A 80 1.12 3.41 -2.70
C LEU A 80 2.23 3.90 -3.64
N ARG A 81 3.03 4.86 -3.19
CA ARG A 81 4.10 5.48 -3.99
C ARG A 81 5.46 4.89 -3.67
N PRO A 82 6.51 5.22 -4.44
CA PRO A 82 7.83 4.64 -4.26
C PRO A 82 8.36 4.71 -2.83
N GLY A 83 8.99 3.62 -2.40
CA GLY A 83 9.51 3.47 -1.03
C GLY A 83 8.44 3.16 0.01
N THR A 84 7.22 2.80 -0.41
CA THR A 84 6.22 2.23 0.49
C THR A 84 6.60 0.79 0.83
N GLU A 85 6.62 0.49 2.12
CA GLU A 85 6.75 -0.86 2.65
C GLU A 85 5.61 -1.11 3.65
N LEU A 86 4.75 -2.09 3.36
CA LEU A 86 3.74 -2.58 4.29
C LEU A 86 4.23 -3.91 4.85
N ARG A 87 4.34 -4.02 6.17
CA ARG A 87 4.68 -5.27 6.84
C ARG A 87 3.46 -6.17 6.98
N ASP A 88 3.67 -7.42 7.37
CA ASP A 88 2.62 -8.43 7.40
C ASP A 88 1.41 -7.99 8.23
N ASN A 89 0.20 -8.33 7.76
CA ASN A 89 -1.08 -7.98 8.38
C ASN A 89 -1.38 -6.46 8.41
N ALA A 90 -0.61 -5.62 7.72
CA ALA A 90 -0.90 -4.20 7.64
C ALA A 90 -2.15 -3.92 6.76
N HIS A 91 -2.86 -2.84 7.10
CA HIS A 91 -4.06 -2.42 6.37
C HIS A 91 -3.93 -0.97 5.90
N VAL A 92 -4.10 -0.76 4.60
CA VAL A 92 -4.22 0.57 3.99
C VAL A 92 -5.57 0.64 3.30
N GLY A 93 -6.47 1.48 3.77
CA GLY A 93 -7.82 1.59 3.23
C GLY A 93 -7.99 2.74 2.24
N ASN A 94 -9.22 3.22 2.11
CA ASN A 94 -9.60 4.12 1.03
C ASN A 94 -9.07 5.55 1.15
N PHE A 95 -8.65 6.10 0.01
CA PHE A 95 -8.10 7.45 -0.09
C PHE A 95 -6.89 7.69 0.82
N VAL A 96 -6.09 6.64 1.01
CA VAL A 96 -4.81 6.72 1.72
C VAL A 96 -3.68 6.75 0.71
N GLU A 97 -2.80 7.74 0.86
CA GLU A 97 -1.56 7.88 0.08
C GLU A 97 -0.34 7.63 0.98
N THR A 98 0.54 6.74 0.57
CA THR A 98 1.83 6.47 1.25
C THR A 98 2.98 6.76 0.30
N LYS A 99 4.09 7.29 0.82
CA LYS A 99 5.31 7.57 0.03
C LYS A 99 6.55 7.52 0.91
N ASN A 100 7.56 6.73 0.54
CA ASN A 100 8.77 6.54 1.36
C ASN A 100 8.43 6.24 2.84
N THR A 101 7.48 5.31 3.03
CA THR A 101 6.86 5.03 4.34
C THR A 101 6.86 3.54 4.63
N CYS A 102 7.32 3.17 5.83
CA CYS A 102 7.15 1.83 6.37
C CYS A 102 5.96 1.82 7.33
N LEU A 103 5.00 0.91 7.11
CA LEU A 103 3.88 0.63 8.02
C LEU A 103 4.09 -0.76 8.64
N GLY A 104 4.33 -0.79 9.95
CA GLY A 104 4.65 -2.01 10.70
C GLY A 104 3.53 -3.04 10.76
N SER A 105 3.85 -4.22 11.28
CA SER A 105 2.95 -5.36 11.24
C SER A 105 1.66 -5.11 12.02
N GLY A 106 0.52 -5.49 11.43
CA GLY A 106 -0.80 -5.28 12.01
C GLY A 106 -1.25 -3.81 12.12
N SER A 107 -0.43 -2.85 11.66
CA SER A 107 -0.76 -1.43 11.71
C SER A 107 -1.77 -1.04 10.62
N LYS A 108 -2.57 -0.02 10.90
CA LYS A 108 -3.73 0.34 10.10
C LYS A 108 -3.76 1.83 9.78
N ALA A 109 -3.96 2.15 8.52
CA ALA A 109 -4.34 3.48 8.04
C ALA A 109 -5.55 3.30 7.13
N ASN A 110 -6.76 3.41 7.69
CA ASN A 110 -7.96 2.96 6.99
C ASN A 110 -8.56 4.01 6.05
N HIS A 111 -8.40 5.30 6.33
CA HIS A 111 -9.15 6.34 5.63
C HIS A 111 -8.37 7.65 5.50
N LEU A 112 -8.44 8.28 4.32
CA LEU A 112 -8.18 9.72 4.12
C LEU A 112 -6.87 10.22 4.76
N ALA A 113 -5.78 9.47 4.64
CA ALA A 113 -4.51 9.80 5.30
C ALA A 113 -3.40 9.99 4.27
N TYR A 114 -2.49 10.93 4.56
CA TYR A 114 -1.23 11.07 3.84
C TYR A 114 -0.07 10.73 4.77
N LEU A 115 0.70 9.70 4.41
CA LEU A 115 1.83 9.19 5.16
C LEU A 115 3.08 9.22 4.28
N GLY A 116 3.78 10.35 4.30
CA GLY A 116 5.00 10.62 3.56
C GLY A 116 6.23 10.67 4.45
N ASP A 117 7.31 10.01 4.04
CA ASP A 117 8.59 9.98 4.74
C ASP A 117 8.44 9.53 6.20
N ALA A 118 7.73 8.42 6.44
CA ALA A 118 7.39 7.96 7.79
C ALA A 118 7.93 6.56 8.13
N HIS A 119 8.27 6.36 9.41
CA HIS A 119 8.47 5.03 10.00
C HIS A 119 7.39 4.82 11.06
N ILE A 120 6.48 3.89 10.80
CA ILE A 120 5.35 3.58 11.68
C ILE A 120 5.53 2.16 12.19
N GLY A 121 5.56 2.00 13.51
CA GLY A 121 5.74 0.74 14.21
C GLY A 121 4.59 -0.25 14.02
N GLU A 122 4.59 -1.29 14.84
CA GLU A 122 3.61 -2.38 14.84
C GLU A 122 2.34 -2.02 15.61
N ARG A 123 1.20 -2.62 15.20
CA ARG A 123 -0.12 -2.46 15.86
C ARG A 123 -0.54 -1.00 16.06
N VAL A 124 -0.03 -0.10 15.23
CA VAL A 124 -0.38 1.32 15.25
C VAL A 124 -1.71 1.54 14.55
N ASN A 125 -2.55 2.38 15.14
CA ASN A 125 -3.78 2.84 14.49
C ASN A 125 -3.63 4.32 14.08
N ILE A 126 -3.62 4.56 12.76
CA ILE A 126 -3.66 5.89 12.17
C ILE A 126 -5.12 6.31 11.94
N GLY A 127 -5.57 7.31 12.68
CA GLY A 127 -6.90 7.89 12.54
C GLY A 127 -7.13 8.52 11.17
N ALA A 128 -8.41 8.60 10.78
CA ALA A 128 -8.80 9.19 9.50
C ALA A 128 -8.38 10.67 9.43
N GLY A 129 -7.91 11.16 8.28
CA GLY A 129 -7.47 12.55 8.14
C GLY A 129 -6.06 12.82 8.66
N THR A 130 -5.33 11.82 9.15
CA THR A 130 -3.96 12.02 9.63
C THR A 130 -3.03 12.41 8.49
N ILE A 131 -2.22 13.45 8.70
CA ILE A 131 -1.24 13.96 7.73
C ILE A 131 0.13 14.04 8.39
N THR A 132 1.14 13.42 7.77
CA THR A 132 2.54 13.71 8.08
C THR A 132 2.97 14.97 7.33
N CYS A 133 3.19 16.07 8.05
CA CYS A 133 3.71 17.31 7.49
C CYS A 133 5.22 17.18 7.31
N ASN A 134 5.62 16.58 6.19
CA ASN A 134 6.99 16.12 5.93
C ASN A 134 7.86 17.10 5.12
N TYR A 135 7.36 18.28 4.77
CA TYR A 135 8.06 19.25 3.91
C TYR A 135 7.85 20.68 4.44
N ASP A 136 8.95 21.43 4.61
CA ASP A 136 8.93 22.80 5.15
C ASP A 136 8.94 23.91 4.06
N GLY A 137 9.01 23.52 2.78
CA GLY A 137 9.23 24.45 1.67
C GLY A 137 10.60 24.33 1.01
N ALA A 138 11.55 23.59 1.63
CA ALA A 138 12.89 23.35 1.11
C ALA A 138 13.39 21.92 1.33
N ASN A 139 13.24 21.39 2.55
CA ASN A 139 13.75 20.09 2.98
C ASN A 139 12.61 19.15 3.38
N LYS A 140 12.92 17.86 3.40
CA LYS A 140 12.01 16.82 3.90
C LYS A 140 12.51 16.20 5.18
N PHE A 141 11.57 15.87 6.06
CA PHE A 141 11.85 15.37 7.40
C PHE A 141 11.07 14.07 7.64
N ARG A 142 11.66 13.20 8.46
CA ARG A 142 11.08 11.89 8.76
C ARG A 142 10.16 11.95 9.98
N THR A 143 8.96 11.40 9.85
CA THR A 143 8.08 11.14 11.00
C THR A 143 8.36 9.76 11.57
N THR A 144 8.46 9.60 12.89
CA THR A 144 8.59 8.28 13.55
C THR A 144 7.45 8.09 14.54
N ILE A 145 6.72 6.98 14.41
CA ILE A 145 5.64 6.56 15.29
C ILE A 145 5.99 5.18 15.83
N GLY A 146 6.08 5.04 17.16
CA GLY A 146 6.42 3.76 17.81
C GLY A 146 5.26 2.75 17.80
N ASP A 147 5.54 1.56 18.33
CA ASP A 147 4.56 0.47 18.41
C ASP A 147 3.37 0.82 19.32
N ASP A 148 2.22 0.19 19.04
CA ASP A 148 1.00 0.28 19.84
C ASP A 148 0.42 1.70 20.00
N VAL A 149 0.89 2.65 19.18
CA VAL A 149 0.41 4.04 19.19
C VAL A 149 -0.99 4.13 18.56
N PHE A 150 -1.83 4.96 19.16
CA PHE A 150 -3.07 5.43 18.57
C PHE A 150 -2.95 6.90 18.19
N VAL A 151 -3.02 7.21 16.90
CA VAL A 151 -3.11 8.59 16.39
C VAL A 151 -4.58 8.92 16.18
N GLY A 152 -5.07 9.96 16.85
CA GLY A 152 -6.43 10.44 16.70
C GLY A 152 -6.72 10.96 15.29
N SER A 153 -7.98 10.98 14.90
CA SER A 153 -8.41 11.53 13.61
C SER A 153 -8.01 13.00 13.45
N ASP A 154 -7.79 13.41 12.21
CA ASP A 154 -7.45 14.77 11.80
C ASP A 154 -6.22 15.36 12.51
N SER A 155 -5.24 14.49 12.82
CA SER A 155 -3.97 14.89 13.42
C SER A 155 -2.95 15.31 12.37
N GLN A 156 -2.24 16.41 12.62
CA GLN A 156 -1.09 16.84 11.82
C GLN A 156 0.21 16.52 12.58
N LEU A 157 1.03 15.63 12.02
CA LEU A 157 2.31 15.22 12.59
C LEU A 157 3.42 16.05 11.94
N ILE A 158 3.89 17.08 12.64
CA ILE A 158 4.92 17.99 12.15
C ILE A 158 6.28 17.33 12.32
N ALA A 159 6.94 17.00 11.21
CA ALA A 159 8.31 16.52 11.20
C ALA A 159 9.26 17.72 11.10
N LEU A 160 10.28 17.74 11.96
CA LEU A 160 11.32 18.78 12.06
C LEU A 160 12.71 18.16 11.92
#